data_AF-A0A804IDF1-F1
#
_entry.id   AF-A0A804IDF1-F1
#
_cell.length_a   1.000
_cell.length_b   1.000
_cell.length_c   1.000
_cell.angle_alpha   90.00
_cell.angle_beta   90.00
_cell.angle_gamma   90.00
#
_symmetry.space_group_name_H-M   'P 1'
#
loop_
_entity.id
_entity.type
_entity.pdbx_description
1 polymer ?
#
loop_
_entity_poly.entity_id
_entity_poly.type
_entity_poly.pdbx_seq_one_letter_code
_entity_poly.pdbx_strand_id
1 'polypeptide(L)' 'MAKPLGPTGEFFRRRDEWRKHPMLTNNLRRATPGLGIALVAFGIYLVGEAAYNHFRGPDPHSTSHH' A
#
# COMPACT_ATOMS: atom_id res chain seq x y z
N MET A 1 45.87 -11.31 27.13
CA MET A 1 45.27 -12.40 26.34
C MET A 1 43.83 -12.01 26.02
N ALA A 2 43.48 -11.84 24.74
CA ALA A 2 42.10 -11.55 24.35
C ALA A 2 41.23 -12.77 24.69
N LYS A 3 40.08 -12.55 25.34
CA LYS A 3 39.12 -13.62 25.69
C LYS A 3 38.69 -14.36 24.40
N PRO A 4 38.59 -15.70 24.40
CA PRO A 4 38.14 -16.46 23.24
C PRO A 4 36.75 -15.97 22.83
N LEU A 5 36.60 -15.62 21.56
CA LEU A 5 35.33 -15.18 21.01
C LEU A 5 34.35 -16.35 21.16
N GLY A 6 33.26 -16.14 21.90
CA GLY A 6 32.18 -17.13 22.03
C GLY A 6 31.60 -17.51 20.64
N PRO A 7 30.65 -18.45 20.58
CA PRO A 7 30.03 -18.87 19.32
C PRO A 7 29.70 -17.65 18.46
N THR A 8 30.16 -17.66 17.20
CA THR A 8 30.26 -16.49 16.30
C THR A 8 29.00 -15.65 16.20
N GLY A 9 27.82 -16.24 16.41
CA GLY A 9 26.54 -15.53 16.49
C GLY A 9 26.47 -14.47 17.61
N GLU A 10 27.04 -14.72 18.79
CA GLU A 10 27.07 -13.74 19.89
C GLU A 10 28.13 -12.66 19.69
N PHE A 11 29.23 -12.98 19.00
CA PHE A 11 30.31 -12.02 18.72
C PHE A 11 29.87 -10.91 17.76
N PHE A 12 29.15 -11.27 16.69
CA PHE A 12 28.63 -10.28 15.73
C PHE A 12 27.31 -9.66 16.16
N ARG A 13 26.64 -10.17 17.21
CA ARG A 13 25.34 -9.67 17.66
C ARG A 13 25.32 -8.17 17.90
N ARG A 14 26.27 -7.64 18.70
CA ARG A 14 26.35 -6.19 18.97
C ARG A 14 26.64 -5.36 17.72
N ARG A 15 27.37 -5.93 16.77
CA ARG A 15 27.68 -5.31 15.47
C ARG A 15 26.56 -5.43 14.46
N ASP A 16 25.65 -6.39 14.60
CA ASP A 16 24.56 -6.62 13.66
C ASP A 16 23.26 -5.98 14.16
N GLU A 17 23.19 -5.61 15.44
CA GLU A 17 22.07 -4.91 16.06
C GLU A 17 21.72 -3.58 15.36
N TRP A 18 22.68 -2.85 14.76
CA TRP A 18 22.36 -1.64 13.99
C TRP A 18 21.51 -1.93 12.76
N ARG A 19 21.59 -3.12 12.15
CA ARG A 19 20.77 -3.46 10.98
C ARG A 19 19.30 -3.66 11.33
N LYS A 20 19.00 -3.87 12.60
CA LYS A 20 17.63 -3.92 13.13
C LYS A 20 17.04 -2.52 13.31
N HIS A 21 17.75 -1.46 12.91
CA HIS A 21 17.28 -0.09 13.03
C HIS A 21 15.87 0.07 12.41
N PRO A 22 14.94 0.77 13.09
CA PRO A 22 13.55 0.91 12.64
C PRO A 22 13.39 1.46 11.20
N MET A 23 14.37 2.24 10.74
CA MET A 23 14.41 2.78 9.39
C MET A 23 14.64 1.71 8.31
N LEU A 24 15.32 0.61 8.63
CA LEU A 24 15.69 -0.46 7.68
C LEU A 24 14.73 -1.65 7.71
N THR A 25 13.96 -1.80 8.78
CA THR A 25 13.06 -2.94 9.01
C THR A 25 11.62 -2.68 8.56
N ASN A 26 11.20 -1.42 8.44
CA ASN A 26 9.80 -1.06 8.16
C ASN A 26 9.52 -0.72 6.68
N ASN A 27 10.14 -1.46 5.75
CA ASN A 27 10.04 -1.18 4.31
C ASN A 27 8.64 -1.44 3.75
N LEU A 28 7.92 -2.46 4.24
CA LEU A 28 6.59 -2.81 3.73
C LEU A 28 5.54 -1.72 3.99
N ARG A 29 5.60 -1.03 5.14
CA ARG A 29 4.69 0.09 5.44
C ARG A 29 4.93 1.32 4.58
N ARG A 30 6.13 1.45 4.00
CA ARG A 30 6.51 2.57 3.11
C ARG A 30 6.62 2.15 1.65
N ALA A 31 6.32 0.89 1.31
CA ALA A 31 6.47 0.36 -0.04
C ALA A 31 5.51 1.03 -1.03
N THR A 32 4.33 1.43 -0.56
CA THR A 32 3.30 2.07 -1.39
C THR A 32 2.87 3.40 -0.78
N PRO A 33 3.72 4.44 -0.85
CA PRO A 33 3.36 5.76 -0.34
C PRO A 33 2.16 6.29 -1.14
N GLY A 34 1.13 6.78 -0.44
CA GLY A 34 -0.05 7.36 -1.08
C GLY A 34 -1.09 6.35 -1.60
N LEU A 35 -0.89 5.03 -1.46
CA LEU A 35 -1.88 4.04 -1.90
C LEU A 35 -3.25 4.26 -1.27
N GLY A 36 -3.32 4.59 0.03
CA GLY A 36 -4.59 4.89 0.69
C GLY A 36 -5.32 6.09 0.09
N ILE A 37 -4.58 7.14 -0.26
CA ILE A 37 -5.16 8.35 -0.88
C ILE A 37 -5.63 8.02 -2.30
N ALA A 38 -4.85 7.26 -3.05
CA ALA A 38 -5.22 6.82 -4.39
C ALA A 38 -6.51 5.98 -4.38
N LEU A 39 -6.65 5.05 -3.43
CA LEU A 39 -7.86 4.24 -3.29
C LEU A 39 -9.10 5.09 -2.97
N VAL A 40 -8.97 6.11 -2.12
CA VAL A 40 -10.08 7.03 -1.80
C VAL A 40 -10.48 7.85 -3.03
N ALA A 41 -9.51 8.45 -3.72
CA ALA A 41 -9.76 9.24 -4.93
C ALA A 41 -10.41 8.38 -6.03
N PHE A 42 -9.90 7.17 -6.22
CA PHE A 42 -10.45 6.21 -7.18
C PHE A 42 -11.87 5.78 -6.82
N GLY A 43 -12.15 5.54 -5.53
CA GLY A 43 -13.50 5.23 -5.05
C GLY A 43 -14.49 6.35 -5.34
N ILE A 44 -14.10 7.61 -5.10
CA ILE A 44 -14.95 8.79 -5.40
C ILE A 44 -15.23 8.86 -6.91
N TYR A 45 -14.22 8.63 -7.74
CA TYR A 45 -14.38 8.61 -9.19
C TYR A 45 -15.41 7.56 -9.64
N LEU A 46 -15.28 6.32 -9.17
CA LEU A 46 -16.21 5.24 -9.54
C LEU A 46 -17.64 5.51 -9.07
N VAL A 47 -17.83 6.02 -7.85
CA VAL A 47 -19.17 6.37 -7.34
C VAL A 47 -19.76 7.52 -8.15
N GLY A 48 -18.96 8.53 -8.47
CA GLY A 48 -19.39 9.64 -9.32
C GLY A 48 -19.79 9.19 -10.71
N GLU A 49 -19.01 8.30 -11.34
CA GLU A 49 -19.30 7.71 -12.64
C GLU A 49 -20.56 6.83 -12.60
N ALA A 50 -20.70 5.97 -11.61
CA ALA A 50 -21.87 5.12 -11.43
C ALA A 50 -23.15 5.95 -11.24
N ALA A 51 -23.09 6.99 -10.41
CA ALA A 51 -24.21 7.92 -10.21
C ALA A 51 -24.54 8.68 -11.50
N TYR A 52 -23.53 9.22 -12.18
CA TYR A 52 -23.71 9.93 -13.46
C TYR A 52 -24.40 9.05 -14.51
N ASN A 53 -23.93 7.82 -14.68
CA ASN A 53 -24.50 6.86 -15.63
C ASN A 53 -25.90 6.40 -15.22
N HIS A 54 -26.19 6.32 -13.92
CA HIS A 54 -27.53 6.00 -13.43
C HIS A 54 -28.54 7.11 -13.73
N PHE A 55 -28.16 8.38 -13.51
CA PHE A 55 -29.06 9.52 -13.73
C PHE A 55 -29.14 9.99 -15.20
N ARG A 56 -28.14 9.66 -16.03
CA ARG A 56 -28.12 10.02 -17.47
C ARG A 56 -28.22 8.81 -18.40
N GLY A 57 -28.46 7.62 -17.86
CA GLY A 57 -28.68 6.41 -18.66
C GLY A 57 -29.88 6.63 -19.60
N PRO A 58 -29.80 6.17 -20.86
CA PRO A 58 -30.90 6.33 -21.80
C PRO A 58 -32.16 5.64 -21.25
N ASP A 59 -33.30 6.32 -21.34
CA ASP A 59 -34.59 5.75 -20.97
C ASP A 59 -34.77 4.42 -21.73
N PRO A 60 -35.09 3.29 -21.05
CA PRO A 60 -35.43 2.03 -21.73
C PRO A 60 -36.72 2.13 -22.57
N HIS A 61 -37.41 3.28 -22.54
CA HIS A 61 -38.65 3.55 -23.29
C HIS A 61 -38.46 4.22 -24.65
N SER A 62 -37.23 4.42 -25.16
CA SER A 62 -37.04 4.90 -26.53
C SER A 62 -37.20 3.79 -27.58
N THR A 63 -38.37 3.14 -27.62
CA THR A 63 -38.82 2.40 -28.80
C THR A 63 -39.48 3.38 -29.77
N SER A 64 -38.70 4.15 -30.52
CA SER A 64 -39.25 4.91 -31.65
C SER A 64 -39.44 3.96 -32.83
N HIS A 65 -40.63 3.39 -32.94
CA HIS A 65 -41.14 2.87 -34.21
C HIS A 65 -41.41 4.06 -35.14
N HIS A 66 -40.60 4.23 -36.19
CA HIS A 66 -41.06 4.73 -37.50
C HIS A 66 -40.01 4.53 -38.60
#